data_AF-A0AAY5EBQ7-F1
#
_entry.id   AF-A0AAY5EBQ7-F1
#
_cell.length_a   1.000
_cell.length_b   1.000
_cell.length_c   1.000
_cell.angle_alpha   90.00
_cell.angle_beta   90.00
_cell.angle_gamma   90.00
#
_symmetry.space_group_name_H-M   'P 1'
#
loop_
_entity.id
_entity.type
_entity.pdbx_description
1 polymer ?
#
loop_
_entity_poly.entity_id
_entity_poly.type
_entity_poly.pdbx_seq_one_letter_code
_entity_poly.pdbx_strand_id
1 'polypeptide(L)'
;MVQVADKYKAEDDLQREKIAAKNTLESYAFNMKNSVEDENLKSNISEDDKKKVIERCNQAIMWLENNQLAEKEEYVHQLKELEKVCNPIIAKLYHGGMPAGSCGAQARARSGAGTQGPTIEEVD
;
A
#
# COMPACT_ATOMS: atom_id res chain seq x y z
N MET A 1 -10.96 10.23 41.60
CA MET A 1 -11.41 9.05 40.82
C MET A 1 -11.44 9.32 39.31
N VAL A 2 -11.94 10.46 38.82
CA VAL A 2 -11.97 10.79 37.38
C VAL A 2 -10.56 10.86 36.74
N GLN A 3 -9.61 11.54 37.39
CA GLN A 3 -8.22 11.65 36.91
C GLN A 3 -7.46 10.32 36.81
N VAL A 4 -7.93 9.28 37.49
CA VAL A 4 -7.33 7.95 37.46
C VAL A 4 -7.91 7.16 36.28
N ALA A 5 -9.21 7.28 36.03
CA ALA A 5 -9.87 6.68 34.87
C ALA A 5 -9.36 7.26 33.54
N ASP A 6 -9.11 8.58 33.46
CA ASP A 6 -8.58 9.22 32.25
C ASP A 6 -7.13 8.79 31.95
N LYS A 7 -6.31 8.56 33.00
CA LYS A 7 -4.93 8.07 32.83
C LYS A 7 -4.90 6.63 32.30
N TYR A 8 -5.68 5.73 32.92
CA TYR A 8 -5.74 4.35 32.45
C TYR A 8 -6.24 4.27 31.01
N LYS A 9 -7.25 5.06 30.65
CA LYS A 9 -7.73 5.13 29.26
C LYS A 9 -6.64 5.57 28.28
N ALA A 10 -5.86 6.59 28.63
CA ALA A 10 -4.76 7.07 27.77
C ALA A 10 -3.64 6.03 27.63
N GLU A 11 -3.28 5.33 28.71
CA GLU A 11 -2.29 4.25 28.68
C GLU A 11 -2.77 3.05 27.84
N ASP A 12 -4.03 2.65 27.99
CA ASP A 12 -4.67 1.59 27.18
C ASP A 12 -4.69 1.95 25.69
N ASP A 13 -5.03 3.20 25.36
CA ASP A 13 -5.07 3.67 23.98
C ASP A 13 -3.65 3.69 23.36
N LEU A 14 -2.63 4.15 24.10
CA LEU A 14 -1.24 4.13 23.64
C LEU A 14 -0.74 2.70 23.38
N GLN A 15 -1.03 1.76 24.28
CA GLN A 15 -0.68 0.35 24.07
C GLN A 15 -1.40 -0.24 22.86
N ARG A 16 -2.69 0.05 22.68
CA ARG A 16 -3.46 -0.40 21.53
C ARG A 16 -2.88 0.13 20.22
N GLU A 17 -2.54 1.41 20.17
CA GLU A 17 -1.94 2.02 18.98
C GLU A 17 -0.56 1.45 18.65
N LYS A 18 0.27 1.18 19.67
CA LYS A 18 1.57 0.54 19.52
C LYS A 18 1.44 -0.87 18.94
N ILE A 19 0.51 -1.67 19.48
CA ILE A 19 0.21 -3.02 18.96
C ILE A 19 -0.32 -2.94 17.51
N ALA A 20 -1.20 -1.99 17.21
CA ALA A 20 -1.73 -1.81 15.87
C ALA A 20 -0.61 -1.43 14.86
N ALA A 21 0.31 -0.54 15.24
CA ALA A 21 1.45 -0.16 14.41
C ALA A 21 2.38 -1.36 14.15
N LYS A 22 2.66 -2.16 15.18
CA LYS A 22 3.43 -3.41 15.06
C LYS A 22 2.77 -4.38 14.09
N ASN A 23 1.49 -4.69 14.28
CA ASN A 23 0.73 -5.61 13.44
C ASN A 23 0.65 -5.13 11.98
N THR A 24 0.59 -3.81 11.77
CA THR A 24 0.59 -3.21 10.43
C THR A 24 1.92 -3.45 9.72
N LEU A 25 3.05 -3.20 10.40
CA LEU A 25 4.38 -3.46 9.83
C LEU A 25 4.57 -4.95 9.51
N GLU A 26 4.20 -5.82 10.44
CA GLU A 26 4.31 -7.27 10.27
C GLU A 26 3.47 -7.75 9.08
N SER A 27 2.18 -7.38 9.06
CA SER A 27 1.26 -7.76 7.99
C SER A 27 1.73 -7.24 6.64
N TYR A 28 2.22 -6.00 6.57
CA TYR A 28 2.75 -5.43 5.33
C TYR A 28 3.97 -6.19 4.82
N ALA A 29 4.94 -6.48 5.69
CA ALA A 29 6.14 -7.23 5.31
C ALA A 29 5.82 -8.64 4.79
N PHE A 30 4.92 -9.37 5.47
CA PHE A 30 4.48 -10.69 5.04
C PHE A 30 3.68 -10.65 3.73
N ASN A 31 2.70 -9.75 3.62
CA ASN A 31 1.91 -9.61 2.40
C ASN A 31 2.79 -9.27 1.20
N MET A 32 3.72 -8.34 1.37
CA MET A 32 4.63 -7.93 0.31
C MET A 32 5.55 -9.07 -0.13
N LYS A 33 6.11 -9.81 0.82
CA LYS A 33 6.94 -10.98 0.53
C LYS A 33 6.16 -12.02 -0.29
N ASN A 34 4.94 -12.33 0.13
CA ASN A 34 4.06 -13.25 -0.59
C ASN A 34 3.74 -12.75 -2.01
N SER A 35 3.44 -11.45 -2.18
CA SER A 35 3.14 -10.85 -3.49
C SER A 35 4.31 -10.95 -4.47
N VAL A 36 5.55 -10.76 -4.02
CA VAL A 36 6.73 -10.88 -4.91
C VAL A 36 7.19 -12.32 -5.13
N GLU A 37 6.74 -13.25 -4.27
CA GLU A 37 6.96 -14.69 -4.41
C GLU A 37 5.90 -15.37 -5.30
N ASP A 38 4.75 -14.74 -5.53
CA ASP A 38 3.69 -15.24 -6.42
C ASP A 38 4.18 -15.42 -7.86
N GLU A 39 4.12 -16.66 -8.37
CA GLU A 39 4.51 -17.04 -9.73
C GLU A 39 3.83 -16.19 -10.82
N ASN A 40 2.58 -15.75 -10.60
CA ASN A 40 1.84 -14.93 -11.55
C ASN A 40 2.41 -13.51 -11.67
N LEU A 41 3.07 -13.04 -10.61
CA LEU A 41 3.61 -11.69 -10.49
C LEU A 41 5.11 -11.66 -10.78
N LYS A 42 5.83 -12.79 -10.68
CA LYS A 42 7.27 -12.90 -10.97
C LYS A 42 7.68 -12.43 -12.36
N SER A 43 6.82 -12.58 -13.38
CA SER A 43 7.14 -12.16 -14.75
C SER A 43 7.14 -10.64 -14.96
N ASN A 44 6.55 -9.87 -14.03
CA ASN A 44 6.40 -8.41 -14.12
C ASN A 44 7.47 -7.62 -13.37
N ILE A 45 8.32 -8.30 -12.58
CA ILE A 45 9.34 -7.71 -11.72
C ILE A 45 10.68 -8.41 -11.92
N SER A 46 11.77 -7.63 -11.92
CA SER A 46 13.12 -8.18 -12.05
C SER A 46 13.48 -9.06 -10.85
N GLU A 47 14.31 -10.09 -11.06
CA GLU A 47 14.84 -10.91 -9.96
C GLU A 47 15.60 -10.09 -8.92
N ASP A 48 16.30 -9.04 -9.34
CA ASP A 48 17.01 -8.12 -8.44
C ASP A 48 16.04 -7.34 -7.55
N ASP A 49 14.97 -6.79 -8.13
CA ASP A 49 13.93 -6.07 -7.39
C ASP A 49 13.22 -7.00 -6.39
N LYS A 50 12.93 -8.23 -6.82
CA LYS A 50 12.34 -9.27 -5.98
C LYS A 50 13.24 -9.60 -4.78
N LYS A 51 14.52 -9.90 -5.02
CA LYS A 51 15.48 -10.20 -3.94
C LYS A 51 15.59 -9.04 -2.96
N LYS A 52 15.66 -7.81 -3.46
CA LYS A 52 15.72 -6.60 -2.64
C LYS A 52 14.50 -6.44 -1.73
N VAL A 53 13.29 -6.69 -2.24
CA VAL A 53 12.06 -6.64 -1.43
C VAL A 53 12.06 -7.74 -0.37
N ILE A 54 12.36 -8.98 -0.75
CA ILE A 54 12.38 -10.11 0.19
C ILE A 54 13.39 -9.84 1.31
N GLU A 55 14.58 -9.35 0.97
CA GLU A 55 15.60 -8.99 1.94
C GLU A 55 15.12 -7.88 2.89
N ARG A 56 14.50 -6.81 2.37
CA ARG A 56 13.96 -5.72 3.20
C ARG A 56 12.80 -6.15 4.08
N CYS A 57 11.89 -7.00 3.57
CA CYS A 57 10.82 -7.58 4.38
C CYS A 57 11.39 -8.45 5.50
N ASN A 58 12.37 -9.32 5.22
CA ASN A 58 13.01 -10.15 6.23
C ASN A 58 13.74 -9.30 7.27
N GLN A 59 14.45 -8.25 6.86
CA GLN A 59 15.09 -7.29 7.77
C GLN A 59 14.07 -6.58 8.68
N ALA A 60 12.92 -6.18 8.15
CA ALA A 60 11.84 -5.59 8.93
C ALA A 60 11.25 -6.57 9.95
N ILE A 61 11.05 -7.83 9.58
CA ILE A 61 10.57 -8.90 10.47
C ILE A 61 11.60 -9.17 11.58
N MET A 62 12.88 -9.32 11.24
CA MET A 62 13.96 -9.49 12.24
C MET A 62 14.04 -8.28 13.17
N TRP A 63 13.84 -7.06 12.64
CA TRP A 63 13.79 -5.86 13.48
C TRP A 63 12.58 -5.90 14.42
N LEU A 64 11.41 -6.31 13.97
CA LEU A 64 10.21 -6.49 14.81
C LEU A 64 10.44 -7.52 15.94
N GLU A 65 11.11 -8.63 15.65
CA GLU A 65 11.44 -9.68 16.63
C GLU A 65 12.40 -9.18 17.71
N ASN A 66 13.41 -8.38 17.32
CA ASN A 66 14.39 -7.83 18.25
C ASN A 66 13.90 -6.57 19.00
N ASN A 67 12.88 -5.88 18.47
CA ASN A 67 12.40 -4.60 19.00
C ASN A 67 10.91 -4.70 19.40
N GLN A 68 10.55 -5.72 20.18
CA GLN A 68 9.17 -5.95 20.62
C GLN A 68 8.62 -4.85 21.55
N LEU A 69 9.50 -4.02 22.13
CA LEU A 69 9.16 -2.92 23.02
C LEU A 69 9.34 -1.54 22.36
N ALA A 70 9.59 -1.46 21.06
CA ALA A 70 9.76 -0.19 20.35
C ALA A 70 8.52 0.70 20.41
N GLU A 71 8.68 2.01 20.30
CA GLU A 71 7.58 2.95 20.31
C GLU A 71 6.78 2.92 19.00
N LYS A 72 5.52 3.39 19.07
CA LYS A 72 4.63 3.50 17.89
C LYS A 72 5.33 4.18 16.72
N GLU A 73 6.05 5.25 17.00
CA GLU A 73 6.76 6.07 16.01
C GLU A 73 7.87 5.29 15.29
N GLU A 74 8.55 4.39 15.99
CA GLU A 74 9.60 3.54 15.42
C GLU A 74 9.00 2.48 14.48
N TYR A 75 7.87 1.86 14.87
CA TYR A 75 7.13 0.94 13.99
C TYR A 75 6.67 1.65 12.72
N VAL A 76 6.12 2.87 12.84
CA VAL A 76 5.69 3.69 11.70
C VAL A 76 6.88 4.10 10.83
N HIS A 77 8.03 4.40 11.42
CA HIS A 77 9.24 4.73 10.68
C HIS A 77 9.71 3.52 9.85
N GLN A 78 9.78 2.33 10.45
CA GLN A 78 10.17 1.13 9.71
C GLN A 78 9.17 0.73 8.63
N LEU A 79 7.88 0.96 8.84
CA LEU A 79 6.88 0.80 7.78
C LEU A 79 7.18 1.72 6.59
N LYS A 80 7.43 3.01 6.83
CA LYS A 80 7.76 3.97 5.76
C LYS A 80 9.05 3.60 5.02
N GLU A 81 10.07 3.14 5.73
CA GLU A 81 11.32 2.69 5.09
C GLU A 81 11.10 1.46 4.20
N LEU A 82 10.23 0.54 4.63
CA LEU A 82 9.85 -0.61 3.81
C LEU A 82 9.00 -0.18 2.61
N GLU A 83 8.00 0.67 2.81
CA GLU A 83 7.15 1.23 1.73
C GLU A 83 7.97 1.95 0.66
N LYS A 84 8.99 2.73 1.01
CA LYS A 84 9.86 3.41 0.02
C LYS A 84 10.50 2.44 -0.97
N VAL A 85 10.82 1.23 -0.54
CA VAL A 85 11.40 0.20 -1.41
C VAL A 85 10.32 -0.58 -2.16
N CYS A 86 9.19 -0.85 -1.50
CA CYS A 86 8.11 -1.66 -2.07
C CYS A 86 7.21 -0.89 -3.05
N ASN A 87 6.91 0.38 -2.79
CA ASN A 87 6.05 1.24 -3.63
C ASN A 87 6.42 1.24 -5.13
N PRO A 88 7.69 1.43 -5.55
CA PRO A 88 8.03 1.38 -6.96
C PRO A 88 7.82 -0.01 -7.59
N ILE A 89 7.86 -1.07 -6.79
CA ILE A 89 7.71 -2.46 -7.24
C ILE A 89 6.23 -2.83 -7.33
N ILE A 90 5.44 -2.42 -6.34
CA ILE A 90 3.97 -2.47 -6.39
C ILE A 90 3.47 -1.74 -7.64
N ALA A 91 3.98 -0.54 -7.91
CA ALA A 91 3.61 0.20 -9.13
C ALA A 91 3.88 -0.60 -10.40
N LYS A 92 5.05 -1.27 -10.51
CA LYS A 92 5.37 -2.16 -11.63
C LYS A 92 4.45 -3.39 -11.69
N LEU A 93 4.13 -4.01 -10.55
CA LEU A 93 3.23 -5.15 -10.45
C LEU A 93 1.82 -4.84 -10.97
N TYR A 94 1.25 -3.70 -10.57
CA TYR A 94 -0.08 -3.28 -11.03
C TYR A 94 -0.08 -2.77 -12.49
N HIS A 95 1.01 -2.16 -12.96
CA HIS A 95 1.13 -1.75 -14.38
C HIS A 95 1.35 -2.94 -15.33
N GLY A 96 2.02 -4.01 -14.87
CA GLY A 96 2.23 -5.24 -15.65
C GLY A 96 1.08 -6.24 -15.58
N GLY A 97 0.24 -6.15 -14.53
CA GLY A 97 -0.93 -7.00 -14.33
C GLY A 97 -2.23 -6.51 -15.00
N MET A 98 -2.26 -5.27 -15.49
CA MET A 98 -3.31 -4.87 -16.43
C MET A 98 -2.88 -5.28 -17.83
N PRO A 99 -3.62 -6.15 -18.55
CA PRO A 99 -3.60 -6.01 -20.00
C PRO A 99 -3.93 -4.54 -20.25
N ALA A 100 -3.12 -3.87 -21.06
CA ALA A 100 -3.51 -2.65 -21.74
C ALA A 100 -4.72 -3.01 -22.62
N GLY A 101 -5.87 -3.22 -21.98
CA GLY A 101 -7.16 -3.34 -22.59
C GLY A 101 -7.49 -1.96 -23.08
N SER A 102 -7.01 -1.63 -24.27
CA SER A 102 -7.79 -1.00 -25.32
C SER A 102 -8.95 -0.12 -24.80
N CYS A 103 -8.64 0.95 -24.08
CA CYS A 103 -9.58 1.99 -23.72
C CYS A 103 -8.92 3.36 -23.92
N GLY A 104 -8.49 3.61 -25.17
CA GLY A 104 -7.93 4.93 -25.50
C GLY A 104 -7.75 5.25 -26.99
N ALA A 105 -7.95 4.31 -27.92
CA ALA A 105 -7.57 4.55 -29.32
C ALA A 105 -8.56 4.04 -30.38
N GLN A 106 -9.88 4.00 -30.10
CA GLN A 106 -10.87 3.73 -31.15
C GLN A 106 -12.17 4.51 -30.97
N ALA A 107 -12.09 5.84 -30.89
CA ALA A 107 -13.26 6.71 -31.02
C ALA A 107 -12.97 7.97 -31.86
N ARG A 108 -12.08 7.89 -32.84
CA ARG A 108 -11.79 9.04 -33.74
C ARG A 108 -11.88 8.78 -35.24
N ALA A 109 -12.55 7.70 -35.65
CA ALA A 109 -12.87 7.50 -37.05
C ALA A 109 -14.19 6.75 -37.20
N ARG A 110 -15.31 7.44 -36.96
CA ARG A 110 -16.52 7.17 -37.72
C ARG A 110 -17.42 8.40 -37.74
N SER A 111 -17.22 9.14 -38.82
CA SER A 111 -18.05 10.18 -39.35
C SER A 111 -19.54 9.80 -39.36
N GLY A 112 -20.38 10.78 -39.06
CA GLY A 112 -21.66 10.97 -39.74
C GLY A 112 -22.93 10.69 -38.92
N ALA A 113 -23.87 11.65 -39.04
CA ALA A 113 -25.24 11.68 -38.51
C ALA A 113 -25.31 11.85 -36.97
N GLY A 114 -25.74 12.97 -36.39
CA GLY A 114 -26.77 13.90 -36.81
C GLY A 114 -27.99 13.69 -35.91
N THR A 115 -28.21 14.57 -34.93
CA THR A 115 -29.51 15.10 -34.44
C THR A 115 -29.36 15.72 -33.05
N GLN A 116 -29.59 17.04 -33.02
CA GLN A 116 -30.24 17.87 -32.00
C GLN A 116 -29.98 17.63 -30.50
N GLY A 117 -29.41 18.68 -29.88
CA GLY A 117 -29.79 19.06 -28.52
C GLY A 117 -28.93 20.18 -27.92
N PRO A 118 -29.22 21.48 -28.17
CA PRO A 118 -28.84 22.58 -27.29
C PRO A 118 -30.05 22.96 -26.39
N THR A 119 -29.99 23.51 -25.18
CA THR A 119 -28.98 24.01 -24.25
C THR A 119 -29.80 24.29 -22.99
N ILE A 120 -29.45 23.76 -21.81
CA ILE A 120 -30.00 24.27 -20.55
C ILE A 120 -28.99 25.29 -20.04
N GLU A 121 -29.36 26.56 -20.29
CA GLU A 121 -28.75 27.74 -19.71
C GLU A 121 -28.92 27.74 -18.19
N GLU A 122 -27.93 28.35 -17.57
CA GLU A 122 -27.75 28.55 -16.16
C GLU A 122 -28.83 29.49 -15.56
N VAL A 123 -29.03 29.34 -14.25
CA VAL A 123 -29.44 30.39 -13.29
C VAL A 123 -30.94 30.62 -13.04
N ASP A 124 -31.28 30.40 -11.76
CA ASP A 124 -32.52 30.61 -10.95
C ASP A 124 -33.67 29.60 -11.07
#